data_AF-A0A3L7UUE8-F1
#
_entry.id   AF-A0A3L7UUE8-F1
#
_cell.length_a   1.000
_cell.length_b   1.000
_cell.length_c   1.000
_cell.angle_alpha   90.00
_cell.angle_beta   90.00
_cell.angle_gamma   90.00
#
_symmetry.space_group_name_H-M   'P 1'
#
loop_
_entity.id
_entity.type
_entity.pdbx_description
1 polymer ?
#
loop_
_entity_poly.entity_id
_entity_poly.type
_entity_poly.pdbx_seq_one_letter_code
_entity_poly.pdbx_strand_id
1 'polypeptide(L)'
;MIPSSSGHSAGTKGLRIVVLSGPSGTGKSTIVNRLSAQTKVKLIKAISATTRSPRNQERHGEDYYFLSKEDFLQRRDANEFVECFEVHGSGNWYGTLKSEVQRAQDSGGWAMLEIDVQGAMHVLAQYPEAVTIFIRTASETEFEQRLRARGTESEEVIQRRLQTARRELEMADRYRYQVINDDLDRATAEIVQILKGVEGNSNA
;
A
#
# COMPACT_ATOMS: atom_id res chain seq x y z
N MET A 1 25.86 12.90 -44.58
CA MET A 1 24.59 12.18 -44.41
C MET A 1 24.66 11.49 -43.05
N ILE A 2 24.11 12.14 -42.02
CA ILE A 2 24.11 11.67 -40.63
C ILE A 2 22.63 11.37 -40.32
N PRO A 3 22.25 10.16 -39.91
CA PRO A 3 20.87 9.91 -39.56
C PRO A 3 20.58 10.59 -38.22
N SER A 4 19.66 11.53 -38.27
CA SER A 4 18.99 12.16 -37.13
C SER A 4 18.29 11.09 -36.31
N SER A 5 18.81 10.81 -35.11
CA SER A 5 18.12 10.04 -34.08
C SER A 5 16.98 10.86 -33.52
N SER A 6 15.77 10.63 -34.04
CA SER A 6 14.52 11.05 -33.43
C SER A 6 14.36 10.35 -32.09
N GLY A 7 14.83 11.03 -31.03
CA GLY A 7 14.52 10.69 -29.66
C GLY A 7 13.00 10.66 -29.50
N HIS A 8 12.46 9.47 -29.30
CA HIS A 8 11.09 9.31 -28.82
C HIS A 8 11.05 9.91 -27.42
N SER A 9 10.59 11.17 -27.34
CA SER A 9 10.11 11.77 -26.10
C SER A 9 8.88 10.96 -25.67
N ALA A 10 9.10 9.86 -24.95
CA ALA A 10 8.08 9.27 -24.11
C ALA A 10 7.70 10.34 -23.10
N GLY A 11 6.55 10.99 -23.33
CA GLY A 11 6.04 11.99 -22.40
C GLY A 11 5.99 11.39 -21.00
N THR A 12 6.57 12.08 -20.04
CA THR A 12 6.53 11.73 -18.61
C THR A 12 5.08 11.74 -18.15
N LYS A 13 4.36 10.64 -18.40
CA LYS A 13 3.14 10.30 -17.66
C LYS A 13 3.60 10.18 -16.20
N GLY A 14 3.04 10.99 -15.31
CA GLY A 14 3.36 10.97 -13.89
C GLY A 14 3.24 9.56 -13.31
N LEU A 15 3.99 9.29 -12.24
CA LEU A 15 4.02 7.97 -11.61
C LEU A 15 2.62 7.65 -11.08
N ARG A 16 1.97 6.62 -11.64
CA ARG A 16 0.61 6.23 -11.22
C ARG A 16 0.69 5.31 -10.00
N ILE A 17 0.49 5.88 -8.82
CA ILE A 17 0.54 5.20 -7.53
C ILE A 17 -0.85 5.21 -6.90
N VAL A 18 -1.29 4.04 -6.43
CA VAL A 18 -2.42 3.92 -5.51
C VAL A 18 -1.93 3.34 -4.19
N VAL A 19 -2.31 3.98 -3.09
CA VAL A 19 -2.00 3.54 -1.73
C VAL A 19 -3.29 3.10 -1.06
N LEU A 20 -3.33 1.86 -0.58
CA LEU A 20 -4.36 1.38 0.34
C LEU A 20 -3.73 1.24 1.72
N SER A 21 -4.25 2.00 2.68
CA SER A 21 -3.79 1.98 4.07
C SER A 21 -4.97 2.09 5.04
N GLY A 22 -4.70 2.05 6.34
CA GLY A 22 -5.69 2.07 7.41
C GLY A 22 -5.35 1.06 8.50
N PRO A 23 -6.14 0.99 9.58
CA PRO A 23 -5.78 0.20 10.75
C PRO A 23 -5.54 -1.28 10.46
N SER A 24 -4.59 -1.88 11.18
CA SER A 24 -4.32 -3.31 11.06
C SER A 24 -5.55 -4.13 11.49
N GLY A 25 -6.13 -4.92 10.58
CA GLY A 25 -7.36 -5.68 10.84
C GLY A 25 -8.58 -5.23 10.04
N THR A 26 -8.51 -4.12 9.30
CA THR A 26 -9.64 -3.61 8.49
C THR A 26 -9.87 -4.34 7.17
N GLY A 27 -9.12 -5.41 6.86
CA GLY A 27 -9.34 -6.25 5.67
C GLY A 27 -8.66 -5.79 4.37
N LYS A 28 -7.64 -4.92 4.47
CA LYS A 28 -6.88 -4.37 3.33
C LYS A 28 -6.40 -5.43 2.34
N SER A 29 -5.71 -6.46 2.81
CA SER A 29 -5.17 -7.53 1.94
C SER A 29 -6.28 -8.25 1.17
N THR A 30 -7.44 -8.48 1.80
CA THR A 30 -8.60 -9.09 1.16
C THR A 30 -9.16 -8.22 0.05
N ILE A 31 -9.27 -6.91 0.29
CA ILE A 31 -9.68 -5.93 -0.73
C ILE A 31 -8.69 -5.91 -1.90
N VAL A 32 -7.38 -5.80 -1.62
CA VAL A 32 -6.31 -5.80 -2.64
C VAL A 32 -6.40 -7.03 -3.55
N ASN A 33 -6.63 -8.21 -2.97
CA ASN A 33 -6.78 -9.44 -3.74
C ASN A 33 -8.05 -9.42 -4.61
N ARG A 34 -9.18 -8.89 -4.12
CA ARG A 34 -10.41 -8.76 -4.90
C ARG A 34 -10.31 -7.73 -6.03
N LEU A 35 -9.63 -6.59 -5.78
CA LEU A 35 -9.48 -5.52 -6.77
C LEU A 35 -8.84 -6.03 -8.05
N SER A 36 -7.81 -6.86 -7.93
CA SER A 36 -7.08 -7.44 -9.06
C SER A 36 -7.98 -8.24 -10.02
N ALA A 37 -9.12 -8.76 -9.53
CA ALA A 37 -10.09 -9.50 -10.34
C ALA A 37 -11.25 -8.64 -10.88
N GLN A 38 -11.57 -7.53 -10.23
CA GLN A 38 -12.80 -6.76 -10.51
C GLN A 38 -12.57 -5.44 -11.24
N THR A 39 -11.37 -4.85 -11.14
CA THR A 39 -11.08 -3.58 -11.82
C THR A 39 -10.57 -3.79 -13.25
N LYS A 40 -10.92 -2.86 -14.14
CA LYS A 40 -10.31 -2.75 -15.47
C LYS A 40 -9.03 -1.92 -15.45
N VAL A 41 -8.80 -1.15 -14.39
CA VAL A 41 -7.55 -0.42 -14.19
C VAL A 41 -6.46 -1.45 -13.92
N LYS A 42 -5.39 -1.43 -14.70
CA LYS A 42 -4.29 -2.38 -14.54
C LYS A 42 -3.50 -2.04 -13.28
N LEU A 43 -3.73 -2.78 -12.19
CA LEU A 43 -3.01 -2.64 -10.92
C LEU A 43 -1.91 -3.68 -10.84
N ILE A 44 -0.72 -3.26 -10.42
CA ILE A 44 0.41 -4.14 -10.13
C ILE A 44 0.72 -3.99 -8.65
N LYS A 45 0.45 -5.05 -7.88
CA LYS A 45 0.77 -5.07 -6.44
C LYS A 45 2.28 -4.92 -6.27
N ALA A 46 2.69 -3.95 -5.46
CA ALA A 46 4.09 -3.81 -5.07
C ALA A 46 4.43 -4.86 -3.99
N ILE A 47 5.58 -5.49 -4.16
CA ILE A 47 6.13 -6.46 -3.20
C ILE A 47 7.05 -5.69 -2.27
N SER A 48 6.70 -5.63 -1.00
CA SER A 48 7.51 -4.94 0.00
C SER A 48 8.78 -5.72 0.30
N ALA A 49 9.86 -5.02 0.62
CA ALA A 49 11.04 -5.61 1.24
C ALA A 49 10.88 -5.64 2.76
N THR A 50 11.53 -6.61 3.41
CA THR A 50 11.57 -6.68 4.87
C THR A 50 12.85 -7.33 5.38
N THR A 51 13.28 -6.94 6.59
CA THR A 51 14.42 -7.55 7.28
C THR A 51 14.04 -8.76 8.14
N ARG A 52 12.73 -9.04 8.31
CA ARG A 52 12.33 -10.23 9.05
C ARG A 52 12.63 -11.49 8.24
N SER A 53 12.75 -12.61 8.92
CA SER A 53 12.81 -13.90 8.25
C SER A 53 11.44 -14.27 7.62
N PRO A 54 11.45 -15.03 6.50
CA PRO A 54 10.24 -15.63 5.93
C PRO A 54 9.52 -16.51 6.96
N ARG A 55 8.19 -16.55 6.88
CA ARG A 55 7.34 -17.42 7.70
C ARG A 55 6.73 -18.51 6.82
N ASN A 56 6.66 -19.73 7.34
CA ASN A 56 5.96 -20.85 6.72
C ASN A 56 6.34 -21.04 5.23
N GLN A 57 5.41 -20.75 4.32
CA GLN A 57 5.54 -20.95 2.88
C GLN A 57 5.75 -19.64 2.09
N GLU A 58 6.08 -18.54 2.78
CA GLU A 58 6.37 -17.28 2.10
C GLU A 58 7.61 -17.39 1.21
N ARG A 59 7.51 -16.84 0.00
CA ARG A 59 8.54 -16.90 -1.04
C ARG A 59 9.14 -15.53 -1.30
N HIS A 60 10.47 -15.51 -1.42
CA HIS A 60 11.21 -14.31 -1.76
C HIS A 60 10.85 -13.82 -3.16
N GLY A 61 10.55 -12.53 -3.30
CA GLY A 61 10.15 -11.92 -4.57
C GLY A 61 8.71 -12.21 -4.99
N GLU A 62 7.91 -12.82 -4.11
CA GLU A 62 6.47 -13.01 -4.30
C GLU A 62 5.69 -12.40 -3.13
N ASP A 63 5.95 -12.87 -1.91
CA ASP A 63 5.31 -12.34 -0.70
C ASP A 63 6.04 -11.09 -0.20
N TYR A 64 7.37 -11.18 -0.11
CA TYR A 64 8.27 -10.09 0.25
C TYR A 64 9.63 -10.27 -0.42
N TYR A 65 10.39 -9.18 -0.57
CA TYR A 65 11.84 -9.28 -0.70
C TYR A 65 12.43 -9.40 0.71
N PHE A 66 12.79 -10.62 1.10
CA PHE A 66 13.48 -10.87 2.37
C PHE A 66 14.95 -10.46 2.24
N LEU A 67 15.33 -9.35 2.87
CA LEU A 67 16.67 -8.78 2.83
C LEU A 67 17.37 -8.98 4.17
N SER A 68 18.70 -9.06 4.14
CA SER A 68 19.46 -8.90 5.38
C SER A 68 19.29 -7.48 5.92
N LYS A 69 19.53 -7.28 7.22
CA LYS A 69 19.50 -5.94 7.82
C LYS A 69 20.53 -5.02 7.15
N GLU A 70 21.70 -5.55 6.81
CA GLU A 70 22.75 -4.81 6.12
C GLU A 70 22.31 -4.37 4.72
N ASP A 71 21.79 -5.28 3.89
CA ASP A 71 21.30 -4.95 2.55
C ASP A 71 20.17 -3.92 2.60
N PHE A 72 19.25 -4.06 3.55
CA PHE A 72 18.14 -3.11 3.70
C PHE A 72 18.67 -1.70 4.02
N LEU A 73 19.63 -1.59 4.93
CA LEU A 73 20.22 -0.30 5.31
C LEU A 73 21.02 0.30 4.14
N GLN A 74 21.80 -0.51 3.41
CA GLN A 74 22.51 -0.05 2.21
C GLN A 74 21.54 0.53 1.16
N ARG A 75 20.43 -0.17 0.89
CA ARG A 75 19.39 0.31 -0.05
C ARG A 75 18.68 1.58 0.44
N ARG A 76 18.42 1.67 1.75
CA ARG A 76 17.87 2.87 2.37
C ARG A 76 18.80 4.06 2.20
N ASP A 77 20.08 3.87 2.50
CA ASP A 77 21.08 4.93 2.42
C ASP A 77 21.37 5.33 0.95
N ALA A 78 21.14 4.40 0.00
CA ALA A 78 21.13 4.65 -1.44
C ALA A 78 19.81 5.25 -1.98
N ASN A 79 18.85 5.58 -1.11
CA ASN A 79 17.55 6.16 -1.49
C ASN A 79 16.75 5.28 -2.49
N GLU A 80 16.78 3.96 -2.32
CA GLU A 80 16.07 3.02 -3.19
C GLU A 80 14.61 2.76 -2.76
N PHE A 81 14.19 3.25 -1.60
CA PHE A 81 12.83 3.08 -1.09
C PHE A 81 11.95 4.28 -1.41
N VAL A 82 10.70 4.00 -1.77
CA VAL A 82 9.59 4.96 -1.77
C VAL A 82 9.24 5.32 -0.33
N GLU A 83 9.19 4.31 0.53
CA GLU A 83 8.98 4.44 1.97
C GLU A 83 9.64 3.26 2.67
N CYS A 84 10.13 3.48 3.88
CA CYS A 84 10.58 2.40 4.74
C CYS A 84 10.55 2.81 6.21
N PHE A 85 10.07 1.91 7.06
CA PHE A 85 9.91 2.16 8.50
C PHE A 85 10.19 0.89 9.31
N GLU A 86 10.61 1.09 10.56
CA GLU A 86 10.59 0.02 11.54
C GLU A 86 9.16 -0.18 12.05
N VAL A 87 8.61 -1.38 11.85
CA VAL A 87 7.23 -1.66 12.21
C VAL A 87 7.12 -2.01 13.70
N HIS A 88 6.36 -1.19 14.42
CA HIS A 88 5.97 -1.39 15.84
C HIS A 88 7.13 -1.59 16.83
N GLY A 89 8.32 -1.05 16.55
CA GLY A 89 9.49 -1.22 17.44
C GLY A 89 9.95 -2.67 17.57
N SER A 90 9.61 -3.52 16.59
CA SER A 90 9.94 -4.94 16.60
C SER A 90 11.40 -5.25 16.23
N GLY A 91 12.17 -4.24 15.83
CA GLY A 91 13.47 -4.39 15.19
C GLY A 91 13.40 -4.77 13.70
N ASN A 92 12.21 -5.08 13.17
CA ASN A 92 12.04 -5.44 11.76
C ASN A 92 11.61 -4.23 10.92
N TRP A 93 12.32 -4.05 9.82
CA TRP A 93 12.07 -2.99 8.86
C TRP A 93 11.26 -3.52 7.70
N TYR A 94 10.41 -2.64 7.16
CA TYR A 94 9.59 -2.89 5.98
C TYR A 94 9.69 -1.67 5.08
N GLY A 95 9.57 -1.87 3.77
CA GLY A 95 9.53 -0.76 2.84
C GLY A 95 9.22 -1.17 1.41
N THR A 96 8.78 -0.21 0.61
CA THR A 96 8.47 -0.38 -0.80
C THR A 96 9.61 0.13 -1.66
N LEU A 97 10.20 -0.73 -2.50
CA LEU A 97 11.29 -0.34 -3.40
C LEU A 97 10.77 0.52 -4.56
N LYS A 98 11.53 1.54 -4.97
CA LYS A 98 11.25 2.35 -6.17
C LYS A 98 11.19 1.49 -7.44
N SER A 99 11.95 0.40 -7.48
CA SER A 99 11.92 -0.57 -8.57
C SER A 99 10.54 -1.22 -8.75
N GLU A 100 9.74 -1.38 -7.69
CA GLU A 100 8.39 -1.94 -7.80
C GLU A 100 7.41 -0.95 -8.44
N VAL A 101 7.58 0.35 -8.14
CA VAL A 101 6.83 1.42 -8.79
C VAL A 101 7.21 1.50 -10.27
N GLN A 102 8.50 1.41 -10.59
CA GLN A 102 8.98 1.37 -11.97
C GLN A 102 8.45 0.15 -12.73
N ARG A 103 8.52 -1.05 -12.12
CA ARG A 103 7.98 -2.30 -12.70
C ARG A 103 6.50 -2.16 -13.05
N ALA A 104 5.72 -1.54 -12.17
CA ALA A 104 4.30 -1.31 -12.43
C ALA A 104 4.09 -0.43 -13.67
N GLN A 105 4.89 0.63 -13.81
CA GLN A 105 4.81 1.57 -14.92
C GLN A 105 5.26 0.99 -16.24
N ASP A 106 6.37 0.24 -16.24
CA ASP A 106 6.89 -0.44 -17.43
C ASP A 106 5.87 -1.45 -17.96
N SER A 107 5.03 -2.00 -17.08
CA SER A 107 3.91 -2.85 -17.47
C SER A 107 2.68 -2.08 -17.97
N GLY A 108 2.70 -0.74 -17.96
CA GLY A 108 1.57 0.13 -18.29
C GLY A 108 0.48 0.20 -17.21
N GLY A 109 0.79 -0.26 -15.99
CA GLY A 109 -0.14 -0.30 -14.86
C GLY A 109 0.13 0.78 -13.81
N TRP A 110 -0.64 0.71 -12.73
CA TRP A 110 -0.50 1.51 -11.51
C TRP A 110 0.21 0.69 -10.45
N ALA A 111 1.14 1.29 -9.73
CA ALA A 111 1.74 0.68 -8.55
C ALA A 111 0.73 0.68 -7.41
N MET A 112 0.32 -0.50 -6.95
CA MET A 112 -0.60 -0.65 -5.82
C MET A 112 0.19 -1.00 -4.55
N LEU A 113 0.24 -0.04 -3.62
CA LEU A 113 0.95 -0.13 -2.36
C LEU A 113 -0.05 -0.45 -1.25
N GLU A 114 0.14 -1.59 -0.58
CA GLU A 114 -0.58 -1.98 0.63
C GLU A 114 0.35 -1.76 1.83
N ILE A 115 0.28 -0.58 2.45
CA ILE A 115 1.23 -0.13 3.48
C ILE A 115 0.51 0.40 4.72
N ASP A 116 1.24 0.65 5.80
CA ASP A 116 0.68 1.25 7.01
C ASP A 116 0.44 2.76 6.86
N VAL A 117 -0.08 3.40 7.91
CA VAL A 117 -0.43 4.83 7.85
C VAL A 117 0.82 5.72 7.79
N GLN A 118 1.92 5.31 8.42
CA GLN A 118 3.18 6.06 8.39
C GLN A 118 3.78 6.05 6.99
N GLY A 119 3.84 4.87 6.37
CA GLY A 119 4.20 4.65 4.98
C GLY A 119 3.39 5.53 4.05
N ALA A 120 2.06 5.49 4.18
CA ALA A 120 1.17 6.27 3.32
C ALA A 120 1.39 7.79 3.43
N MET A 121 1.67 8.32 4.62
CA MET A 121 1.99 9.74 4.78
C MET A 121 3.31 10.12 4.12
N HIS A 122 4.30 9.23 4.18
CA HIS A 122 5.59 9.42 3.50
C HIS A 122 5.45 9.37 1.97
N VAL A 123 4.61 8.47 1.45
CA VAL A 123 4.26 8.43 0.03
C VAL A 123 3.56 9.72 -0.37
N LEU A 124 2.55 10.17 0.38
CA LEU A 124 1.81 11.39 0.06
C LEU A 124 2.71 12.65 0.04
N ALA A 125 3.73 12.71 0.90
CA ALA A 125 4.68 13.81 0.92
C ALA A 125 5.59 13.85 -0.33
N GLN A 126 5.97 12.68 -0.86
CA GLN A 126 6.85 12.57 -2.04
C GLN A 126 6.09 12.53 -3.37
N TYR A 127 4.87 11.98 -3.35
CA TYR A 127 4.01 11.74 -4.50
C TYR A 127 2.62 12.32 -4.20
N PRO A 128 2.47 13.65 -4.17
CA PRO A 128 1.21 14.31 -3.81
C PRO A 128 0.05 13.97 -4.78
N GLU A 129 0.37 13.50 -5.98
CA GLU A 129 -0.58 13.01 -6.98
C GLU A 129 -1.10 11.59 -6.72
N ALA A 130 -0.49 10.85 -5.78
CA ALA A 130 -0.88 9.48 -5.48
C ALA A 130 -2.36 9.39 -5.04
N VAL A 131 -3.05 8.36 -5.52
CA VAL A 131 -4.41 8.06 -5.08
C VAL A 131 -4.34 7.33 -3.74
N THR A 132 -4.56 8.05 -2.66
CA THR A 132 -4.53 7.50 -1.30
C THR A 132 -5.94 7.15 -0.83
N ILE A 133 -6.14 5.90 -0.41
CA ILE A 133 -7.42 5.36 0.05
C ILE A 133 -7.26 4.80 1.46
N PHE A 134 -7.97 5.38 2.42
CA PHE A 134 -8.00 4.92 3.81
C PHE A 134 -9.15 3.95 4.04
N ILE A 135 -8.83 2.72 4.41
CA ILE A 135 -9.80 1.66 4.71
C ILE A 135 -10.08 1.62 6.21
N ARG A 136 -11.34 1.85 6.59
CA ARG A 136 -11.81 1.83 7.98
C ARG A 136 -13.04 0.96 8.18
N THR A 137 -13.36 0.63 9.41
CA THR A 137 -14.65 0.07 9.81
C THR A 137 -15.70 1.17 9.95
N ALA A 138 -16.97 0.79 10.09
CA ALA A 138 -18.05 1.75 10.31
C ALA A 138 -17.92 2.42 11.69
N SER A 139 -17.42 1.67 12.68
CA SER A 139 -17.18 2.16 14.04
C SER A 139 -15.96 1.51 14.69
N GLU A 140 -15.48 2.12 15.78
CA GLU A 140 -14.44 1.55 16.63
C GLU A 140 -14.90 0.22 17.27
N THR A 141 -16.17 0.15 17.70
CA THR A 141 -16.77 -1.07 18.24
C THR A 141 -16.71 -2.23 17.26
N GLU A 142 -17.00 -1.98 15.98
CA GLU A 142 -16.91 -3.01 14.95
C GLU A 142 -15.45 -3.45 14.73
N PHE A 143 -14.50 -2.51 14.78
CA PHE A 143 -13.07 -2.84 14.69
C PHE A 143 -12.62 -3.72 15.86
N GLU A 144 -13.03 -3.39 17.07
CA GLU A 144 -12.76 -4.19 18.26
C GLU A 144 -13.36 -5.60 18.15
N GLN A 145 -14.61 -5.72 17.71
CA GLN A 145 -15.26 -7.01 17.48
C GLN A 145 -14.48 -7.87 16.49
N ARG A 146 -13.98 -7.28 15.40
CA ARG A 146 -13.15 -7.98 14.40
C ARG A 146 -11.80 -8.42 14.95
N LEU A 147 -11.15 -7.61 15.79
CA LEU A 147 -9.91 -8.00 16.47
C LEU A 147 -10.16 -9.20 17.40
N ARG A 148 -11.20 -9.12 18.23
CA ARG A 148 -11.56 -10.16 19.19
C ARG A 148 -11.98 -11.46 18.52
N ALA A 149 -12.71 -11.39 17.41
CA ALA A 149 -13.16 -12.57 16.66
C ALA A 149 -12.01 -13.45 16.12
N ARG A 150 -10.79 -12.90 15.99
CA ARG A 150 -9.61 -13.69 15.59
C ARG A 150 -9.11 -14.62 16.69
N GLY A 151 -9.52 -14.41 17.95
CA GLY A 151 -9.34 -15.33 19.07
C GLY A 151 -7.89 -15.73 19.40
N THR A 152 -6.90 -15.02 18.86
CA THR A 152 -5.47 -15.42 18.88
C THR A 152 -4.57 -14.44 19.63
N GLU A 153 -5.14 -13.33 20.12
CA GLU A 153 -4.41 -12.22 20.75
C GLU A 153 -4.86 -12.06 22.20
N SER A 154 -3.93 -11.70 23.11
CA SER A 154 -4.26 -11.40 24.50
C SER A 154 -4.99 -10.05 24.62
N GLU A 155 -5.66 -9.82 25.75
CA GLU A 155 -6.36 -8.55 26.01
C GLU A 155 -5.40 -7.35 25.90
N GLU A 156 -4.17 -7.49 26.40
CA GLU A 156 -3.16 -6.44 26.35
C GLU A 156 -2.77 -6.09 24.90
N VAL A 157 -2.70 -7.10 24.02
CA VAL A 157 -2.43 -6.89 22.60
C VAL A 157 -3.60 -6.20 21.94
N ILE A 158 -4.84 -6.62 22.22
CA ILE A 158 -6.06 -6.00 21.68
C ILE A 158 -6.11 -4.52 22.05
N GLN A 159 -5.92 -4.17 23.33
CA GLN A 159 -5.93 -2.78 23.79
C GLN A 159 -4.85 -1.92 23.10
N ARG A 160 -3.64 -2.46 22.91
CA ARG A 160 -2.57 -1.76 22.16
C ARG A 160 -2.96 -1.52 20.70
N ARG A 161 -3.60 -2.49 20.04
CA ARG A 161 -4.07 -2.35 18.66
C ARG A 161 -5.21 -1.33 18.54
N LEU A 162 -6.14 -1.30 19.50
CA LEU A 162 -7.19 -0.28 19.57
C LEU A 162 -6.58 1.12 19.73
N GLN A 163 -5.62 1.29 20.64
CA GLN A 163 -4.94 2.57 20.81
C GLN A 163 -4.19 3.00 19.53
N THR A 164 -3.53 2.05 18.85
CA THR A 164 -2.86 2.31 17.58
C THR A 164 -3.86 2.74 16.51
N ALA A 165 -4.99 2.02 16.38
CA ALA A 165 -6.03 2.33 15.42
C ALA A 165 -6.66 3.71 15.63
N ARG A 166 -6.86 4.14 16.88
CA ARG A 166 -7.34 5.51 17.18
C ARG A 166 -6.39 6.58 16.63
N ARG A 167 -5.08 6.43 16.85
CA ARG A 167 -4.07 7.35 16.29
C ARG A 167 -4.01 7.30 14.77
N GLU A 168 -4.19 6.12 14.19
CA GLU A 168 -4.24 5.95 12.73
C GLU A 168 -5.49 6.60 12.12
N LEU A 169 -6.62 6.58 12.81
CA LEU A 169 -7.87 7.23 12.39
C LEU A 169 -7.76 8.76 12.35
N GLU A 170 -6.96 9.37 13.23
CA GLU A 170 -6.68 10.83 13.20
C GLU A 170 -6.01 11.26 11.88
N MET A 171 -5.37 10.33 11.16
CA MET A 171 -4.71 10.61 9.89
C MET A 171 -5.63 10.42 8.68
N ALA A 172 -6.87 9.93 8.86
CA ALA A 172 -7.77 9.59 7.77
C ALA A 172 -8.10 10.79 6.88
N ASP A 173 -8.17 12.00 7.43
CA ASP A 173 -8.49 13.24 6.70
C ASP A 173 -7.36 13.70 5.77
N ARG A 174 -6.17 13.11 5.89
CA ARG A 174 -5.06 13.35 4.97
C ARG A 174 -5.14 12.52 3.70
N TYR A 175 -6.02 11.52 3.66
CA TYR A 175 -6.23 10.69 2.48
C TYR A 175 -7.19 11.35 1.53
N ARG A 176 -6.99 11.11 0.23
CA ARG A 176 -7.88 11.63 -0.80
C ARG A 176 -9.25 10.97 -0.76
N TYR A 177 -9.30 9.70 -0.36
CA TYR A 177 -10.53 8.92 -0.24
C TYR A 177 -10.54 8.13 1.08
N GLN A 178 -11.72 7.94 1.65
CA GLN A 178 -11.96 7.04 2.78
C GLN A 178 -13.06 6.05 2.39
N VAL A 179 -12.85 4.77 2.65
CA VAL A 179 -13.78 3.68 2.32
C VAL A 179 -14.10 2.87 3.57
N ILE A 180 -15.38 2.65 3.82
CA ILE A 180 -15.86 1.84 4.94
C ILE A 180 -16.00 0.39 4.48
N ASN A 181 -15.24 -0.51 5.10
CA ASN A 181 -15.26 -1.94 4.84
C ASN A 181 -16.12 -2.70 5.86
N ASP A 182 -17.42 -2.42 5.90
CA ASP A 182 -18.47 -3.20 6.59
C ASP A 182 -18.95 -4.40 5.73
N ASP A 183 -19.05 -4.19 4.42
CA ASP A 183 -19.35 -5.17 3.39
C ASP A 183 -18.24 -5.15 2.34
N LEU A 184 -17.63 -6.32 2.13
CA LEU A 184 -16.44 -6.45 1.30
C LEU A 184 -16.74 -6.19 -0.19
N ASP A 185 -17.92 -6.54 -0.67
CA ASP A 185 -18.31 -6.33 -2.07
C ASP A 185 -18.60 -4.85 -2.34
N ARG A 186 -19.32 -4.18 -1.44
CA ARG A 186 -19.56 -2.73 -1.51
C ARG A 186 -18.26 -1.94 -1.46
N ALA A 187 -17.39 -2.23 -0.49
CA ALA A 187 -16.10 -1.53 -0.35
C ALA A 187 -15.20 -1.74 -1.57
N THR A 188 -15.16 -2.96 -2.11
CA THR A 188 -14.39 -3.25 -3.33
C THR A 188 -14.98 -2.47 -4.53
N ALA A 189 -16.30 -2.49 -4.71
CA ALA A 189 -16.97 -1.79 -5.79
C ALA A 189 -16.74 -0.27 -5.73
N GLU A 190 -16.77 0.32 -4.54
CA GLU A 190 -16.47 1.74 -4.32
C GLU A 190 -15.05 2.09 -4.77
N ILE A 191 -14.05 1.31 -4.35
CA ILE A 191 -12.65 1.51 -4.77
C ILE A 191 -12.50 1.35 -6.28
N VAL A 192 -13.19 0.39 -6.90
CA VAL A 192 -13.21 0.23 -8.36
C VAL A 192 -13.74 1.49 -9.05
N GLN A 193 -14.79 2.13 -8.52
CA GLN A 193 -15.31 3.37 -9.10
C GLN A 193 -14.35 4.54 -8.92
N ILE A 194 -13.72 4.66 -7.75
CA ILE A 194 -12.66 5.67 -7.50
C ILE A 194 -11.56 5.53 -8.55
N LEU A 195 -11.00 4.33 -8.71
CA LEU A 195 -9.90 4.06 -9.64
C LEU A 195 -10.29 4.34 -11.09
N LYS A 196 -11.50 3.93 -11.51
CA LYS A 196 -12.02 4.23 -12.86
C LYS A 196 -12.16 5.73 -13.10
N GLY A 197 -12.69 6.47 -12.12
CA GLY A 197 -12.85 7.92 -12.21
C GLY A 197 -11.51 8.62 -12.40
N VAL A 198 -10.48 8.24 -11.62
CA VAL A 198 -9.15 8.84 -11.75
C VAL A 198 -8.46 8.45 -13.06
N GLU A 199 -8.53 7.18 -13.48
CA GLU A 199 -7.96 6.73 -14.76
C GLU A 199 -8.63 7.41 -15.97
N GLY A 200 -9.95 7.62 -15.92
CA GLY A 200 -10.70 8.35 -16.94
C GLY A 200 -10.24 9.80 -17.07
N ASN A 201 -10.09 10.50 -15.94
CA ASN A 201 -9.61 11.89 -15.91
C ASN A 201 -8.13 12.03 -16.31
N SER A 202 -7.34 10.95 -16.20
CA SER A 202 -5.90 10.96 -16.56
C SER A 202 -5.66 10.67 -18.05
N ASN A 203 -6.67 10.14 -18.75
CA ASN A 203 -6.60 9.82 -20.18
C ASN A 203 -7.44 10.79 -21.04
N ALA A 204 -8.17 11.72 -20.40
CA ALA A 204 -8.86 12.83 -21.05
C ALA A 204 -7.92 14.03 -21.20
#